data_AF-A0A2J8Y5Q2-F1
#
_entry.id   AF-A0A2J8Y5Q2-F1
#
_cell.length_a   1.000
_cell.length_b   1.000
_cell.length_c   1.000
_cell.angle_alpha   90.00
_cell.angle_beta   90.00
_cell.angle_gamma   90.00
#
_symmetry.space_group_name_H-M   'P 1'
#
loop_
_entity.id
_entity.type
_entity.pdbx_description
1 polymer ?
#
loop_
_entity_poly.entity_id
_entity_poly.type
_entity_poly.pdbx_seq_one_letter_code
_entity_poly.pdbx_strand_id
1 'polypeptide(L)'
;MRLLAWLIFLAHWGGARAEPGKFWHIADLHLDPDYKVSKDPFQVCPSAGSQPVPDAGPWGDYLCDSPWALINSSIYAMKEIEPEPDFILWTGDDTPHVPDEKLGEAAVLEIVERLTKLIREVFPGAFYCEKLPGPSGVGRIVVLNTNLYYTSNALTADMADPGQQFQWLEDVLINASKAGDMVYIVGHVPPGFFEKTQNKAWFREGFNEKYLKVVRKHHGVIAGQFFGHHHTDSFRMLYDDAGAPINAMFITPGVTPWKTTLPGVVNGANNPAIRVLEYDRATLSLKDMVTYFMNLSQANAQGAPRWELEYQLTEAYGVPDASAHSMHTVLDRIAGDQSTLQRYYVYNSVSYSAGVCDEACSTQHVCAMRQVDVDAYTTCLYASGTMPVPQLPLLLMALLGLCTLVL
;
A
#
# COMPACT_ATOMS: atom_id res chain seq x y z
N MET A 1 -48.49 -54.29 16.49
CA MET A 1 -47.22 -53.70 16.06
C MET A 1 -47.46 -52.25 15.65
N ARG A 2 -47.20 -51.28 16.54
CA ARG A 2 -47.05 -49.86 16.17
C ARG A 2 -45.88 -49.34 17.00
N LEU A 3 -44.73 -49.20 16.34
CA LEU A 3 -43.50 -48.67 16.89
C LEU A 3 -43.66 -47.16 17.07
N LEU A 4 -43.53 -46.66 18.30
CA LEU A 4 -43.28 -45.25 18.57
C LEU A 4 -41.81 -44.96 18.21
N ALA A 5 -41.59 -44.19 17.15
CA ALA A 5 -40.29 -43.58 16.88
C ALA A 5 -40.16 -42.30 17.70
N TRP A 6 -39.18 -42.27 18.61
CA TRP A 6 -38.76 -41.07 19.31
C TRP A 6 -37.89 -40.23 18.37
N LEU A 7 -38.39 -39.08 17.92
CA LEU A 7 -37.59 -38.06 17.24
C LEU A 7 -36.85 -37.23 18.29
N ILE A 8 -35.55 -37.46 18.41
CA ILE A 8 -34.64 -36.61 19.17
C ILE A 8 -34.38 -35.36 18.32
N PHE A 9 -34.91 -34.20 18.74
CA PHE A 9 -34.50 -32.91 18.20
C PHE A 9 -33.10 -32.58 18.74
N LEU A 10 -32.08 -32.83 17.92
CA LEU A 10 -30.75 -32.23 18.12
C LEU A 10 -30.85 -30.75 17.76
N ALA A 11 -31.11 -29.91 18.76
CA ALA A 11 -30.92 -28.47 18.65
C ALA A 11 -29.44 -28.20 18.34
N HIS A 12 -29.14 -27.94 17.08
CA HIS A 12 -27.86 -27.39 16.68
C HIS A 12 -27.80 -25.96 17.22
N TRP A 13 -27.13 -25.75 18.36
CA TRP A 13 -26.57 -24.45 18.70
C TRP A 13 -25.40 -24.16 17.77
N GLY A 14 -25.71 -23.94 16.48
CA GLY A 14 -24.86 -23.16 15.61
C GLY A 14 -25.07 -21.70 16.00
N GLY A 15 -24.17 -21.16 16.84
CA GLY A 15 -24.09 -19.71 16.98
C GLY A 15 -23.84 -19.15 15.58
N ALA A 16 -24.79 -18.38 15.05
CA ALA A 16 -24.61 -17.67 13.79
C ALA A 16 -23.36 -16.79 13.96
N ARG A 17 -22.27 -17.15 13.28
CA ARG A 17 -21.07 -16.32 13.25
C ARG A 17 -21.49 -15.03 12.53
N ALA A 18 -21.33 -13.89 13.19
CA ALA A 18 -21.64 -12.61 12.56
C ALA A 18 -20.83 -12.47 11.27
N GLU A 19 -21.49 -12.05 10.19
CA GLU A 19 -20.82 -11.78 8.91
C GLU A 19 -19.67 -10.78 9.12
N PRO A 20 -18.52 -10.99 8.47
CA PRO A 20 -17.39 -10.06 8.58
C PRO A 20 -17.80 -8.66 8.12
N GLY A 21 -17.18 -7.66 8.72
CA GLY A 21 -17.24 -6.30 8.21
C GLY A 21 -16.40 -6.16 6.96
N LYS A 22 -16.75 -5.19 6.11
CA LYS A 22 -16.02 -4.88 4.89
C LYS A 22 -15.75 -3.39 4.78
N PHE A 23 -14.59 -3.03 4.26
CA PHE A 23 -14.27 -1.66 3.91
C PHE A 23 -13.43 -1.59 2.65
N TRP A 24 -13.62 -0.53 1.87
CA TRP A 24 -12.78 -0.25 0.72
C TRP A 24 -11.48 0.45 1.16
N HIS A 25 -10.39 0.18 0.44
CA HIS A 25 -9.17 0.97 0.46
C HIS A 25 -8.83 1.35 -0.99
N ILE A 26 -8.86 2.66 -1.26
CA ILE A 26 -8.48 3.25 -2.54
C ILE A 26 -7.41 4.32 -2.33
N ALA A 27 -6.52 4.47 -3.31
CA ALA A 27 -5.41 5.41 -3.26
C ALA A 27 -5.02 5.83 -4.68
N ASP A 28 -4.27 6.94 -4.77
CA ASP A 28 -3.51 7.31 -5.96
C ASP A 28 -4.41 7.38 -7.20
N LEU A 29 -5.47 8.19 -7.09
CA LEU A 29 -6.46 8.37 -8.16
C LEU A 29 -5.86 9.17 -9.32
N HIS A 30 -5.05 10.19 -9.01
CA HIS A 30 -4.39 11.11 -9.94
C HIS A 30 -5.26 11.44 -11.16
N LEU A 31 -6.25 12.31 -10.98
CA LEU A 31 -7.03 12.83 -12.10
C LEU A 31 -6.14 13.72 -12.97
N ASP A 32 -5.98 13.36 -14.24
CA ASP A 32 -5.54 14.28 -15.29
C ASP A 32 -6.76 14.97 -15.92
N PRO A 33 -7.03 16.27 -15.61
CA PRO A 33 -8.20 16.96 -16.13
C PRO A 33 -8.12 17.25 -17.63
N ASP A 34 -6.90 17.22 -18.20
CA ASP A 34 -6.61 17.56 -19.59
C ASP A 34 -6.47 16.32 -20.48
N TYR A 35 -6.65 15.12 -19.93
CA TYR A 35 -6.65 13.88 -20.70
C TYR A 35 -7.69 13.94 -21.83
N LYS A 36 -7.24 13.67 -23.06
CA LYS A 36 -8.10 13.55 -24.23
C LYS A 36 -7.54 12.56 -25.25
N VAL A 37 -8.42 11.79 -25.87
CA VAL A 37 -8.05 10.97 -27.02
C VAL A 37 -7.72 11.91 -28.19
N SER A 38 -6.46 11.89 -28.62
CA SER A 38 -5.92 12.78 -29.65
C SER A 38 -5.19 11.98 -30.74
N LYS A 39 -5.20 12.49 -31.97
CA LYS A 39 -4.34 11.96 -33.06
C LYS A 39 -2.89 12.43 -32.93
N ASP A 40 -2.67 13.55 -32.25
CA ASP A 40 -1.33 14.02 -31.92
C ASP A 40 -0.92 13.37 -30.58
N PRO A 41 0.08 12.46 -30.59
CA PRO A 41 0.49 11.70 -29.41
C PRO A 41 1.12 12.58 -28.32
N PHE A 42 1.47 13.84 -28.60
CA PHE A 42 1.99 14.79 -27.60
C PHE A 42 0.92 15.67 -26.98
N GLN A 43 -0.35 15.52 -27.39
CA GLN A 43 -1.49 16.28 -26.88
C GLN A 43 -2.55 15.39 -26.22
N VAL A 44 -2.16 14.20 -25.76
CA VAL A 44 -3.08 13.29 -25.07
C VAL A 44 -3.26 13.70 -23.61
N CYS A 45 -2.15 13.82 -22.87
CA CYS A 45 -2.17 14.13 -21.44
C CYS A 45 -0.88 14.89 -21.05
N PRO A 46 -0.96 15.94 -20.23
CA PRO A 46 0.23 16.62 -19.71
C PRO A 46 1.06 15.73 -18.76
N SER A 47 0.45 14.75 -18.09
CA SER A 47 1.14 13.87 -17.13
C SER A 47 2.19 12.93 -17.76
N ALA A 48 2.12 12.69 -19.08
CA ALA A 48 3.15 11.95 -19.81
C ALA A 48 4.42 12.79 -20.07
N GLY A 49 4.38 14.10 -19.78
CA GLY A 49 5.45 15.04 -20.02
C GLY A 49 5.77 15.15 -21.52
N SER A 50 6.97 14.74 -21.91
CA SER A 50 7.41 14.75 -23.31
C SER A 50 7.32 13.40 -24.01
N GLN A 51 6.74 12.39 -23.36
CA GLN A 51 6.61 11.05 -23.94
C GLN A 51 5.43 11.02 -24.93
N PRO A 52 5.61 10.47 -26.15
CA PRO A 52 4.50 10.30 -27.07
C PRO A 52 3.55 9.22 -26.56
N VAL A 53 2.25 9.48 -26.61
CA VAL A 53 1.18 8.56 -26.23
C VAL A 53 0.39 8.14 -27.49
N PRO A 54 0.89 7.15 -28.25
CA PRO A 54 0.17 6.66 -29.43
C PRO A 54 -1.07 5.87 -29.02
N ASP A 55 -2.12 5.95 -29.84
CA ASP A 55 -3.33 5.10 -29.72
C ASP A 55 -4.02 5.14 -28.34
N ALA A 56 -4.00 6.31 -27.69
CA ALA A 56 -4.66 6.54 -26.40
C ALA A 56 -6.15 6.14 -26.44
N GLY A 57 -6.59 5.40 -25.42
CA GLY A 57 -7.98 4.94 -25.32
C GLY A 57 -8.83 5.76 -24.35
N PRO A 58 -10.17 5.60 -24.35
CA PRO A 58 -11.05 6.41 -23.53
C PRO A 58 -10.91 6.15 -22.02
N TRP A 59 -10.28 5.03 -21.62
CA TRP A 59 -10.12 4.64 -20.22
C TRP A 59 -8.75 4.98 -19.63
N GLY A 60 -7.87 5.62 -20.40
CA GLY A 60 -6.53 6.00 -19.96
C GLY A 60 -5.43 5.38 -20.83
N ASP A 61 -4.19 5.68 -20.46
CA ASP A 61 -2.98 5.11 -21.05
C ASP A 61 -1.93 4.91 -19.95
N TYR A 62 -1.06 3.91 -20.06
CA TYR A 62 -0.03 3.66 -19.03
C TYR A 62 1.02 4.76 -18.92
N LEU A 63 1.12 5.70 -19.87
CA LEU A 63 1.98 6.88 -19.73
C LEU A 63 1.26 8.07 -19.10
N CYS A 64 -0.06 8.00 -18.98
CA CYS A 64 -0.89 9.06 -18.45
C CYS A 64 -1.37 8.76 -17.03
N ASP A 65 -1.70 9.82 -16.31
CA ASP A 65 -2.57 9.74 -15.15
C ASP A 65 -4.03 9.50 -15.57
N SER A 66 -4.89 9.26 -14.59
CA SER A 66 -6.26 8.80 -14.83
C SER A 66 -7.12 9.86 -15.52
N PRO A 67 -7.82 9.53 -16.63
CA PRO A 67 -8.94 10.35 -17.06
C PRO A 67 -10.10 10.25 -16.07
N TRP A 68 -11.00 11.24 -16.08
CA TRP A 68 -12.24 11.19 -15.29
C TRP A 68 -13.06 9.92 -15.53
N ALA A 69 -13.07 9.41 -16.77
CA ALA A 69 -13.80 8.19 -17.12
C ALA A 69 -13.29 6.96 -16.34
N LEU A 70 -11.98 6.86 -16.10
CA LEU A 70 -11.38 5.78 -15.33
C LEU A 70 -11.76 5.87 -13.85
N ILE A 71 -11.58 7.05 -13.25
CA ILE A 71 -11.93 7.28 -11.84
C ILE A 71 -13.43 7.05 -11.62
N ASN A 72 -14.28 7.58 -12.49
CA ASN A 72 -15.71 7.34 -12.39
C ASN A 72 -16.01 5.84 -12.49
N SER A 73 -15.39 5.13 -13.43
CA SER A 73 -15.52 3.68 -13.57
C SER A 73 -15.12 2.92 -12.30
N SER A 74 -14.01 3.29 -11.64
CA SER A 74 -13.56 2.62 -10.42
C SER A 74 -14.55 2.78 -9.26
N ILE A 75 -15.04 4.01 -9.03
CA ILE A 75 -15.97 4.28 -7.93
C ILE A 75 -17.33 3.59 -8.17
N TYR A 76 -17.80 3.51 -9.41
CA TYR A 76 -19.02 2.76 -9.73
C TYR A 76 -18.82 1.23 -9.66
N ALA A 77 -17.63 0.72 -10.02
CA ALA A 77 -17.30 -0.69 -9.83
C ALA A 77 -17.26 -1.08 -8.35
N MET A 78 -16.71 -0.22 -7.49
CA MET A 78 -16.78 -0.43 -6.03
C MET A 78 -18.24 -0.57 -5.56
N LYS A 79 -19.15 0.27 -6.06
CA LYS A 79 -20.58 0.20 -5.71
C LYS A 79 -21.25 -1.06 -6.22
N GLU A 80 -20.86 -1.56 -7.40
CA GLU A 80 -21.39 -2.82 -7.93
C GLU A 80 -20.92 -4.02 -7.11
N ILE A 81 -19.67 -4.02 -6.66
CA ILE A 81 -19.03 -5.13 -5.93
C ILE A 81 -19.47 -5.17 -4.46
N GLU A 82 -19.38 -4.04 -3.75
CA GLU A 82 -19.75 -3.90 -2.34
C GLU A 82 -20.41 -2.54 -2.11
N PRO A 83 -21.75 -2.44 -2.28
CA PRO A 83 -22.49 -1.18 -2.19
C PRO A 83 -22.66 -0.65 -0.77
N GLU A 84 -22.56 -1.52 0.25
CA GLU A 84 -22.80 -1.19 1.65
C GLU A 84 -21.56 -1.50 2.52
N PRO A 85 -20.38 -0.93 2.19
CA PRO A 85 -19.21 -1.09 3.03
C PRO A 85 -19.45 -0.40 4.38
N ASP A 86 -18.83 -0.90 5.45
CA ASP A 86 -18.85 -0.21 6.74
C ASP A 86 -18.17 1.18 6.62
N PHE A 87 -17.15 1.28 5.75
CA PHE A 87 -16.45 2.52 5.40
C PHE A 87 -15.53 2.41 4.18
N ILE A 88 -14.95 3.56 3.82
CA ILE A 88 -13.94 3.69 2.77
C ILE A 88 -12.71 4.38 3.36
N LEU A 89 -11.55 3.77 3.19
CA LEU A 89 -10.24 4.39 3.38
C LEU A 89 -9.81 4.97 2.03
N TRP A 90 -9.66 6.29 1.98
CA TRP A 90 -9.11 6.99 0.82
C TRP A 90 -7.81 7.66 1.25
N THR A 91 -6.67 7.15 0.79
CA THR A 91 -5.34 7.58 1.22
C THR A 91 -4.71 8.66 0.33
N GLY A 92 -5.53 9.44 -0.38
CA GLY A 92 -5.10 10.63 -1.12
C GLY A 92 -4.44 10.37 -2.47
N ASP A 93 -3.66 11.37 -2.90
CA ASP A 93 -3.04 11.54 -4.22
C ASP A 93 -4.02 11.63 -5.40
N ASP A 94 -4.58 12.84 -5.51
CA ASP A 94 -5.73 13.15 -6.35
C ASP A 94 -5.35 13.85 -7.66
N THR A 95 -4.22 14.55 -7.68
CA THR A 95 -3.81 15.47 -8.74
C THR A 95 -2.78 14.85 -9.68
N PRO A 96 -2.64 15.31 -10.93
CA PRO A 96 -1.75 14.67 -11.89
C PRO A 96 -0.27 14.98 -11.63
N HIS A 97 0.61 14.13 -12.14
CA HIS A 97 2.06 14.29 -12.17
C HIS A 97 2.46 15.34 -13.23
N VAL A 98 2.36 16.61 -12.87
CA VAL A 98 2.76 17.74 -13.71
C VAL A 98 3.66 18.71 -12.93
N PRO A 99 4.47 19.54 -13.61
CA PRO A 99 5.21 20.61 -12.95
C PRO A 99 4.29 21.57 -12.19
N ASP A 100 4.74 22.09 -11.04
CA ASP A 100 3.97 23.00 -10.18
C ASP A 100 3.45 24.24 -10.92
N GLU A 101 4.18 24.74 -11.92
CA GLU A 101 3.76 25.90 -12.71
C GLU A 101 2.49 25.63 -13.55
N LYS A 102 2.14 24.35 -13.74
CA LYS A 102 0.93 23.91 -14.45
C LYS A 102 -0.20 23.51 -13.51
N LEU A 103 0.02 23.50 -12.19
CA LEU A 103 -0.96 23.06 -11.20
C LEU A 103 -0.99 24.03 -10.00
N GLY A 104 -1.81 25.07 -10.12
CA GLY A 104 -2.02 26.02 -9.04
C GLY A 104 -2.92 25.48 -7.93
N GLU A 105 -2.86 26.12 -6.75
CA GLU A 105 -3.63 25.76 -5.55
C GLU A 105 -5.14 25.60 -5.81
N ALA A 106 -5.73 26.51 -6.59
CA ALA A 106 -7.16 26.44 -6.92
C ALA A 106 -7.53 25.16 -7.70
N ALA A 107 -6.66 24.74 -8.63
CA ALA A 107 -6.88 23.51 -9.40
C ALA A 107 -6.72 22.27 -8.52
N VAL A 108 -5.76 22.27 -7.58
CA VAL A 108 -5.61 21.22 -6.56
C VAL A 108 -6.92 21.08 -5.76
N LEU A 109 -7.42 22.18 -5.19
CA LEU A 109 -8.65 22.17 -4.39
C LEU A 109 -9.88 21.75 -5.21
N GLU A 110 -9.98 22.17 -6.47
CA GLU A 110 -11.08 21.78 -7.36
C GLU A 110 -11.07 20.27 -7.64
N ILE A 111 -9.90 19.68 -7.89
CA ILE A 111 -9.76 18.23 -8.12
C ILE A 111 -10.17 17.45 -6.86
N VAL A 112 -9.65 17.83 -5.68
CA VAL A 112 -9.99 17.20 -4.40
C VAL A 112 -11.49 17.30 -4.13
N GLU A 113 -12.09 18.49 -4.34
CA GLU A 113 -13.53 18.69 -4.18
C GLU A 113 -14.34 17.81 -5.14
N ARG A 114 -13.91 17.70 -6.39
CA ARG A 114 -14.59 16.92 -7.43
C ARG A 114 -14.58 15.42 -7.10
N LEU A 115 -13.45 14.88 -6.67
CA LEU A 115 -13.34 13.47 -6.24
C LEU A 115 -14.15 13.21 -4.96
N THR A 116 -14.08 14.13 -4.00
CA THR A 116 -14.89 14.07 -2.78
C THR A 116 -16.39 14.03 -3.10
N LYS A 117 -16.85 14.86 -4.04
CA LYS A 117 -18.25 14.86 -4.49
C LYS A 117 -18.65 13.52 -5.12
N LEU A 118 -17.84 12.98 -6.03
CA LEU A 118 -18.11 11.68 -6.65
C LEU A 118 -18.28 10.56 -5.61
N ILE A 119 -17.35 10.45 -4.65
CA ILE A 119 -17.42 9.43 -3.60
C ILE A 119 -18.69 9.61 -2.76
N ARG A 120 -19.02 10.85 -2.37
CA ARG A 120 -20.24 11.16 -1.58
C ARG A 120 -21.53 10.88 -2.34
N GLU A 121 -21.56 11.10 -3.64
CA GLU A 121 -22.72 10.85 -4.49
C GLU A 121 -22.96 9.34 -4.68
N VAL A 122 -21.89 8.57 -4.87
CA VAL A 122 -21.98 7.13 -5.12
C VAL A 122 -22.25 6.35 -3.81
N PHE A 123 -21.62 6.77 -2.71
CA PHE A 123 -21.72 6.17 -1.37
C PHE A 123 -22.27 7.16 -0.32
N PRO A 124 -23.57 7.48 -0.37
CA PRO A 124 -24.18 8.35 0.64
C PRO A 124 -24.19 7.66 2.00
N GLY A 125 -23.52 8.24 3.00
CA GLY A 125 -23.53 7.75 4.39
C GLY A 125 -22.31 6.92 4.81
N ALA A 126 -21.37 6.61 3.91
CA ALA A 126 -20.16 5.84 4.20
C ALA A 126 -18.95 6.71 4.65
N PHE A 127 -19.20 7.86 5.29
CA PHE A 127 -18.16 8.78 5.77
C PHE A 127 -18.29 8.98 7.29
N TYR A 128 -17.18 8.92 8.02
CA TYR A 128 -17.15 9.25 9.45
C TYR A 128 -15.80 9.84 9.86
N CYS A 129 -15.79 10.47 11.03
CA CYS A 129 -14.62 11.03 11.68
C CYS A 129 -14.34 10.27 12.99
N GLU A 130 -13.14 9.70 13.08
CA GLU A 130 -12.41 9.23 14.27
C GLU A 130 -12.95 8.10 15.17
N LYS A 131 -14.23 7.72 15.11
CA LYS A 131 -14.71 6.45 15.70
C LYS A 131 -15.49 5.63 14.69
N LEU A 132 -15.16 4.35 14.59
CA LEU A 132 -15.86 3.41 13.72
C LEU A 132 -17.34 3.31 14.14
N PRO A 133 -18.31 3.59 13.25
CA PRO A 133 -19.72 3.38 13.52
C PRO A 133 -19.99 1.87 13.51
N GLY A 134 -20.47 1.34 14.65
CA GLY A 134 -20.82 -0.06 14.78
C GLY A 134 -21.32 -0.40 16.19
N PRO A 135 -22.04 -1.53 16.36
CA PRO A 135 -22.62 -1.92 17.65
C PRO A 135 -21.58 -2.20 18.75
N SER A 136 -20.30 -2.32 18.39
CA SER A 136 -19.20 -2.65 19.29
C SER A 136 -18.48 -1.44 19.88
N GLY A 137 -18.38 -0.30 19.17
CA GLY A 137 -17.79 0.96 19.68
C GLY A 137 -16.30 0.91 20.09
N VAL A 138 -15.58 -0.17 19.77
CA VAL A 138 -14.20 -0.48 20.24
C VAL A 138 -13.11 -0.32 19.17
N GLY A 139 -13.37 0.48 18.12
CA GLY A 139 -12.46 0.67 17.00
C GLY A 139 -12.20 2.14 16.67
N ARG A 140 -10.94 2.50 16.42
CA ARG A 140 -10.53 3.84 15.98
C ARG A 140 -9.75 3.79 14.67
N ILE A 141 -9.92 4.83 13.86
CA ILE A 141 -9.06 5.09 12.70
C ILE A 141 -8.21 6.31 13.00
N VAL A 142 -6.90 6.15 12.85
CA VAL A 142 -5.92 7.22 13.00
C VAL A 142 -5.39 7.58 11.62
N VAL A 143 -5.76 8.76 11.13
CA VAL A 143 -5.34 9.27 9.83
C VAL A 143 -4.14 10.18 10.02
N LEU A 144 -3.00 9.79 9.44
CA LEU A 144 -1.73 10.50 9.52
C LEU A 144 -1.47 11.31 8.25
N ASN A 145 -0.95 12.52 8.43
CA ASN A 145 -0.31 13.27 7.37
C ASN A 145 1.18 12.88 7.31
N THR A 146 1.49 11.77 6.63
CA THR A 146 2.87 11.30 6.47
C THR A 146 3.66 12.06 5.41
N ASN A 147 3.03 12.97 4.66
CA ASN A 147 3.70 13.92 3.76
C ASN A 147 4.65 14.86 4.53
N LEU A 148 4.39 15.07 5.83
CA LEU A 148 5.29 15.81 6.72
C LEU A 148 6.66 15.14 6.87
N TYR A 149 6.74 13.83 6.64
CA TYR A 149 7.97 13.06 6.83
C TYR A 149 8.77 12.87 5.54
N TYR A 150 8.19 13.24 4.40
CA TYR A 150 8.77 13.03 3.08
C TYR A 150 10.08 13.82 2.93
N THR A 151 11.14 13.16 2.48
CA THR A 151 12.46 13.74 2.14
C THR A 151 12.39 14.95 1.21
N SER A 152 11.43 14.99 0.27
CA SER A 152 11.21 16.13 -0.63
C SER A 152 10.50 17.31 0.02
N ASN A 153 9.91 17.13 1.21
CA ASN A 153 9.24 18.22 1.91
C ASN A 153 10.28 19.10 2.62
N ALA A 154 10.55 20.27 2.02
CA ALA A 154 11.49 21.24 2.57
C ALA A 154 10.96 21.96 3.82
N LEU A 155 9.63 22.03 4.01
CA LEU A 155 9.02 22.75 5.13
C LEU A 155 9.28 22.09 6.48
N THR A 156 9.59 20.79 6.49
CA THR A 156 9.79 20.00 7.71
C THR A 156 11.24 19.54 7.90
N ALA A 157 12.17 20.03 7.07
CA ALA A 157 13.54 19.52 7.00
C ALA A 157 14.28 19.51 8.35
N ASP A 158 14.12 20.57 9.15
CA ASP A 158 14.79 20.73 10.45
C ASP A 158 13.88 20.45 11.65
N MET A 159 12.67 19.94 11.41
CA MET A 159 11.69 19.69 12.47
C MET A 159 11.88 18.31 13.08
N ALA A 160 11.99 18.22 14.40
CA ALA A 160 12.06 16.93 15.07
C ALA A 160 10.71 16.19 15.09
N ASP A 161 9.60 16.91 15.25
CA ASP A 161 8.24 16.36 15.26
C ASP A 161 7.29 17.36 14.58
N PRO A 162 7.25 17.39 13.24
CA PRO A 162 6.43 18.36 12.50
C PRO A 162 4.95 18.20 12.87
N GLY A 163 4.34 19.30 13.33
CA GLY A 163 2.94 19.31 13.78
C GLY A 163 2.69 18.58 15.11
N GLN A 164 3.73 18.17 15.84
CA GLN A 164 3.63 17.30 17.02
C GLN A 164 2.89 15.98 16.74
N GLN A 165 2.93 15.50 15.50
CA GLN A 165 2.16 14.35 15.06
C GLN A 165 2.62 13.05 15.71
N PHE A 166 3.93 12.88 16.01
CA PHE A 166 4.41 11.70 16.73
C PHE A 166 3.96 11.71 18.19
N GLN A 167 4.09 12.85 18.89
CA GLN A 167 3.59 12.98 20.25
C GLN A 167 2.08 12.72 20.33
N TRP A 168 1.30 13.34 19.42
CA TRP A 168 -0.14 13.14 19.34
C TRP A 168 -0.50 11.67 19.05
N LEU A 169 0.18 11.02 18.10
CA LEU A 169 -0.04 9.61 17.78
C LEU A 169 0.21 8.72 19.01
N GLU A 170 1.30 8.96 19.74
CA GLU A 170 1.63 8.22 20.96
C GLU A 170 0.53 8.39 22.02
N ASP A 171 0.03 9.61 22.24
CA ASP A 171 -1.07 9.89 23.18
C ASP A 171 -2.38 9.19 22.76
N VAL A 172 -2.69 9.18 21.45
CA VAL A 172 -3.87 8.48 20.91
C VAL A 172 -3.78 6.97 21.15
N LEU A 173 -2.63 6.34 20.89
CA LEU A 173 -2.43 4.91 21.08
C LEU A 173 -2.43 4.51 22.57
N ILE A 174 -1.86 5.35 23.44
CA ILE A 174 -1.97 5.18 24.90
C ILE A 174 -3.44 5.21 25.33
N ASN A 175 -4.22 6.15 24.80
CA ASN A 175 -5.64 6.29 25.13
C ASN A 175 -6.49 5.15 24.55
N ALA A 176 -6.14 4.61 23.38
CA ALA A 176 -6.77 3.41 22.83
C ALA A 176 -6.51 2.21 23.74
N SER A 177 -5.27 2.01 24.17
CA SER A 177 -4.90 0.94 25.12
C SER A 177 -5.66 1.02 26.44
N LYS A 178 -5.78 2.22 27.03
CA LYS A 178 -6.56 2.43 28.27
C LYS A 178 -8.06 2.15 28.08
N ALA A 179 -8.59 2.41 26.89
CA ALA A 179 -10.00 2.20 26.56
C ALA A 179 -10.32 0.75 26.14
N GLY A 180 -9.29 -0.05 25.83
CA GLY A 180 -9.46 -1.37 25.21
C GLY A 180 -9.84 -1.31 23.73
N ASP A 181 -9.57 -0.17 23.06
CA ASP A 181 -9.86 0.02 21.64
C ASP A 181 -8.73 -0.54 20.77
N MET A 182 -9.10 -1.06 19.60
CA MET A 182 -8.16 -1.40 18.53
C MET A 182 -8.09 -0.27 17.50
N VAL A 183 -6.94 -0.16 16.82
CA VAL A 183 -6.64 0.96 15.91
C VAL A 183 -6.24 0.47 14.53
N TYR A 184 -6.82 1.09 13.50
CA TYR A 184 -6.24 1.13 12.16
C TYR A 184 -5.47 2.43 11.96
N ILE A 185 -4.22 2.35 11.52
CA ILE A 185 -3.43 3.51 11.12
C ILE A 185 -3.50 3.65 9.61
N VAL A 186 -3.75 4.87 9.15
CA VAL A 186 -3.94 5.20 7.74
C VAL A 186 -3.03 6.36 7.40
N GLY A 187 -2.35 6.31 6.28
CA GLY A 187 -1.52 7.41 5.79
C GLY A 187 -1.32 7.31 4.28
N HIS A 188 -0.72 8.33 3.68
CA HIS A 188 -0.43 8.32 2.25
C HIS A 188 0.94 7.67 1.97
N VAL A 189 2.03 8.38 2.31
CA VAL A 189 3.41 7.91 2.15
C VAL A 189 3.76 6.88 3.22
N PRO A 190 4.17 5.64 2.86
CA PRO A 190 4.59 4.63 3.83
C PRO A 190 6.04 4.83 4.31
N PRO A 191 6.38 4.38 5.53
CA PRO A 191 7.76 4.21 5.97
C PRO A 191 8.44 3.05 5.22
N GLY A 192 9.77 2.97 5.34
CA GLY A 192 10.60 1.95 4.70
C GLY A 192 10.92 2.30 3.25
N PHE A 193 11.11 1.26 2.44
CA PHE A 193 11.67 1.37 1.09
C PHE A 193 10.67 1.00 0.00
N PHE A 194 10.80 1.63 -1.15
CA PHE A 194 10.05 1.30 -2.35
C PHE A 194 10.61 0.03 -2.99
N GLU A 195 9.77 -0.99 -3.20
CA GLU A 195 10.22 -2.32 -3.60
C GLU A 195 10.62 -2.44 -5.08
N LYS A 196 10.29 -1.44 -5.91
CA LYS A 196 10.63 -1.43 -7.35
C LYS A 196 12.04 -0.94 -7.66
N THR A 197 12.79 -0.53 -6.64
CA THR A 197 14.16 -0.07 -6.78
C THR A 197 14.94 -0.26 -5.48
N GLN A 198 16.22 0.05 -5.48
CA GLN A 198 17.08 -0.06 -4.31
C GLN A 198 17.26 1.30 -3.65
N ASN A 199 17.40 1.28 -2.31
CA ASN A 199 17.80 2.44 -1.51
C ASN A 199 16.90 3.67 -1.69
N LYS A 200 15.64 3.47 -2.10
CA LYS A 200 14.64 4.52 -2.18
C LYS A 200 13.69 4.43 -0.99
N ALA A 201 13.95 5.25 0.02
CA ALA A 201 12.99 5.54 1.08
C ALA A 201 12.33 6.91 0.83
N TRP A 202 11.10 7.07 1.33
CA TRP A 202 10.38 8.33 1.25
C TRP A 202 10.59 9.15 2.51
N PHE A 203 10.48 8.53 3.68
CA PHE A 203 10.69 9.23 4.95
C PHE A 203 12.15 9.63 5.10
N ARG A 204 12.39 10.78 5.73
CA ARG A 204 13.71 11.05 6.32
C ARG A 204 13.99 9.97 7.37
N GLU A 205 15.23 9.51 7.45
CA GLU A 205 15.67 8.39 8.31
C GLU A 205 15.19 8.56 9.77
N GLY A 206 15.43 9.72 10.38
CA GLY A 206 14.98 9.98 11.75
C GLY A 206 13.46 9.94 11.96
N PHE A 207 12.65 10.21 10.93
CA PHE A 207 11.19 10.03 11.00
C PHE A 207 10.79 8.56 10.83
N ASN A 208 11.49 7.82 9.98
CA ASN A 208 11.30 6.39 9.80
C ASN A 208 11.55 5.63 11.11
N GLU A 209 12.66 5.93 11.80
CA GLU A 209 12.99 5.38 13.11
C GLU A 209 11.94 5.71 14.18
N LYS A 210 11.49 6.97 14.24
CA LYS A 210 10.46 7.40 15.18
C LYS A 210 9.14 6.68 14.94
N TYR A 211 8.73 6.54 13.68
CA TYR A 211 7.53 5.79 13.32
C TYR A 211 7.62 4.34 13.81
N LEU A 212 8.74 3.65 13.51
CA LEU A 212 8.98 2.29 13.95
C LEU A 212 8.97 2.16 15.48
N LYS A 213 9.57 3.11 16.20
CA LYS A 213 9.58 3.13 17.66
C LYS A 213 8.16 3.22 18.24
N VAL A 214 7.33 4.12 17.72
CA VAL A 214 5.94 4.29 18.18
C VAL A 214 5.13 3.03 17.87
N VAL A 215 5.21 2.50 16.65
CA VAL A 215 4.44 1.31 16.26
C VAL A 215 4.88 0.07 17.03
N ARG A 216 6.19 -0.16 17.19
CA ARG A 216 6.71 -1.26 18.02
C ARG A 216 6.26 -1.15 19.46
N LYS A 217 6.27 0.04 20.06
CA LYS A 217 5.83 0.25 21.45
C LYS A 217 4.33 -0.02 21.63
N HIS A 218 3.51 0.33 20.65
CA HIS A 218 2.06 0.30 20.75
C HIS A 218 1.39 -0.81 19.93
N HIS A 219 2.16 -1.78 19.43
CA HIS A 219 1.67 -2.81 18.51
C HIS A 219 0.46 -3.60 19.02
N GLY A 220 0.35 -3.78 20.35
CA GLY A 220 -0.77 -4.51 20.97
C GLY A 220 -2.16 -3.89 20.77
N VAL A 221 -2.25 -2.63 20.33
CA VAL A 221 -3.52 -1.95 19.98
C VAL A 221 -3.66 -1.65 18.50
N ILE A 222 -2.66 -1.96 17.66
CA ILE A 222 -2.68 -1.66 16.23
C ILE A 222 -3.09 -2.92 15.48
N ALA A 223 -4.30 -2.93 14.92
CA ALA A 223 -4.86 -4.08 14.21
C ALA A 223 -4.44 -4.13 12.73
N GLY A 224 -4.02 -3.01 12.15
CA GLY A 224 -3.63 -2.91 10.74
C GLY A 224 -3.13 -1.51 10.37
N GLN A 225 -2.36 -1.44 9.30
CA GLN A 225 -1.82 -0.19 8.75
C GLN A 225 -2.06 -0.14 7.23
N PHE A 226 -2.54 0.98 6.70
CA PHE A 226 -2.99 1.11 5.31
C PHE A 226 -2.39 2.36 4.65
N PHE A 227 -1.67 2.15 3.54
CA PHE A 227 -0.94 3.18 2.81
C PHE A 227 -1.12 3.05 1.29
N GLY A 228 -0.75 4.11 0.56
CA GLY A 228 -0.74 4.14 -0.91
C GLY A 228 0.63 4.55 -1.43
N HIS A 229 0.68 5.58 -2.28
CA HIS A 229 1.88 6.26 -2.78
C HIS A 229 2.74 5.46 -3.78
N HIS A 230 2.85 4.14 -3.59
CA HIS A 230 3.69 3.31 -4.47
C HIS A 230 3.02 2.97 -5.80
N HIS A 231 1.68 3.07 -5.85
CA HIS A 231 0.79 2.60 -6.92
C HIS A 231 0.84 1.08 -7.19
N THR A 232 1.79 0.38 -6.59
CA THR A 232 2.00 -1.06 -6.67
C THR A 232 1.43 -1.78 -5.45
N ASP A 233 1.08 -3.05 -5.65
CA ASP A 233 0.59 -3.90 -4.57
C ASP A 233 1.74 -4.49 -3.75
N SER A 234 1.79 -4.14 -2.47
CA SER A 234 2.81 -4.65 -1.57
C SER A 234 2.37 -4.65 -0.11
N PHE A 235 3.22 -5.19 0.75
CA PHE A 235 3.05 -5.12 2.20
C PHE A 235 4.38 -4.95 2.90
N ARG A 236 4.37 -4.52 4.17
CA ARG A 236 5.56 -4.42 5.01
C ARG A 236 5.33 -5.17 6.31
N MET A 237 6.30 -5.99 6.70
CA MET A 237 6.31 -6.67 7.98
C MET A 237 6.98 -5.80 9.03
N LEU A 238 6.42 -5.79 10.24
CA LEU A 238 7.04 -5.21 11.40
C LEU A 238 7.26 -6.30 12.45
N TYR A 239 8.44 -6.29 13.05
CA TYR A 239 8.87 -7.24 14.07
C TYR A 239 9.23 -6.52 15.36
N ASP A 240 9.03 -7.19 16.49
CA ASP A 240 9.60 -6.77 17.77
C ASP A 240 11.09 -7.14 17.88
N ASP A 241 11.72 -6.77 18.98
CA ASP A 241 13.15 -7.01 19.23
C ASP A 241 13.50 -8.51 19.36
N ALA A 242 12.49 -9.37 19.61
CA ALA A 242 12.66 -10.83 19.64
C ALA A 242 12.47 -11.47 18.26
N GLY A 243 12.11 -10.70 17.24
CA GLY A 243 11.86 -11.16 15.88
C GLY A 243 10.45 -11.72 15.67
N ALA A 244 9.52 -11.53 16.61
CA ALA A 244 8.13 -11.96 16.42
C ALA A 244 7.38 -10.98 15.50
N PRO A 245 6.58 -11.45 14.52
CA PRO A 245 5.79 -10.58 13.67
C PRO A 245 4.68 -9.92 14.48
N ILE A 246 4.72 -8.59 14.61
CA ILE A 246 3.80 -7.81 15.45
C ILE A 246 2.75 -7.05 14.66
N ASN A 247 3.02 -6.72 13.39
CA ASN A 247 2.06 -6.02 12.53
C ASN A 247 2.39 -6.24 11.04
N ALA A 248 1.38 -6.13 10.19
CA ALA A 248 1.51 -6.07 8.75
C ALA A 248 0.87 -4.77 8.23
N MET A 249 1.63 -4.04 7.42
CA MET A 249 1.18 -2.84 6.72
C MET A 249 0.86 -3.19 5.27
N PHE A 250 -0.30 -2.78 4.78
CA PHE A 250 -0.74 -3.01 3.41
C PHE A 250 -0.59 -1.73 2.59
N ILE A 251 0.09 -1.85 1.46
CA ILE A 251 0.27 -0.78 0.47
C ILE A 251 -0.65 -1.14 -0.69
N THR A 252 -1.73 -0.39 -0.85
CA THR A 252 -2.70 -0.65 -1.92
C THR A 252 -2.19 -0.10 -3.24
N PRO A 253 -2.42 -0.80 -4.36
CA PRO A 253 -2.15 -0.25 -5.68
C PRO A 253 -3.05 0.96 -6.00
N GLY A 254 -2.59 1.76 -6.97
CA GLY A 254 -3.28 2.97 -7.41
C GLY A 254 -4.37 2.70 -8.44
N VAL A 255 -5.32 3.64 -8.54
CA VAL A 255 -6.24 3.68 -9.70
C VAL A 255 -5.52 4.20 -10.93
N THR A 256 -4.57 5.15 -10.77
CA THR A 256 -3.76 5.62 -11.90
C THR A 256 -2.90 4.48 -12.48
N PRO A 257 -2.85 4.32 -13.81
CA PRO A 257 -1.94 3.39 -14.46
C PRO A 257 -0.56 4.00 -14.75
N TRP A 258 -0.32 5.25 -14.31
CA TRP A 258 0.82 6.06 -14.72
C TRP A 258 2.16 5.36 -14.48
N LYS A 259 2.96 5.30 -15.55
CA LYS A 259 4.30 4.75 -15.54
C LYS A 259 5.25 5.70 -14.85
N THR A 260 5.81 5.25 -13.74
CA THR A 260 6.71 6.11 -12.95
C THR A 260 7.91 6.61 -13.74
N THR A 261 8.23 7.89 -13.56
CA THR A 261 9.45 8.53 -14.05
C THR A 261 10.61 8.40 -13.07
N LEU A 262 10.44 7.66 -11.97
CA LEU A 262 11.50 7.46 -10.98
C LEU A 262 12.72 6.80 -11.62
N PRO A 263 13.92 7.41 -11.55
CA PRO A 263 15.13 6.85 -12.14
C PRO A 263 15.44 5.44 -11.59
N GLY A 264 15.79 4.54 -12.50
CA GLY A 264 16.12 3.14 -12.16
C GLY A 264 14.94 2.18 -12.17
N VAL A 265 13.69 2.67 -12.21
CA VAL A 265 12.51 1.82 -12.39
C VAL A 265 12.24 1.64 -13.88
N VAL A 266 12.28 0.40 -14.36
CA VAL A 266 11.98 0.07 -15.76
C VAL A 266 10.55 -0.43 -15.86
N ASN A 267 9.78 0.15 -16.77
CA ASN A 267 8.39 -0.24 -17.06
C ASN A 267 7.47 -0.25 -15.82
N GLY A 268 7.63 0.75 -14.93
CA GLY A 268 6.92 0.85 -13.66
C GLY A 268 5.51 1.41 -13.75
N ALA A 269 4.68 0.87 -14.66
CA ALA A 269 3.23 1.09 -14.66
C ALA A 269 2.51 -0.03 -13.88
N ASN A 270 1.22 0.16 -13.67
CA ASN A 270 0.29 -0.83 -13.11
C ASN A 270 -1.04 -0.76 -13.86
N ASN A 271 -1.87 -1.81 -13.77
CA ASN A 271 -3.28 -1.63 -14.10
C ASN A 271 -4.00 -0.86 -12.98
N PRO A 272 -5.11 -0.17 -13.29
CA PRO A 272 -6.00 0.41 -12.29
C PRO A 272 -6.56 -0.65 -11.34
N ALA A 273 -6.53 -0.37 -10.04
CA ALA A 273 -6.97 -1.29 -9.01
C ALA A 273 -7.84 -0.64 -7.93
N ILE A 274 -8.69 -1.46 -7.30
CA ILE A 274 -9.46 -1.14 -6.10
C ILE A 274 -9.41 -2.34 -5.16
N ARG A 275 -9.44 -2.10 -3.85
CA ARG A 275 -9.27 -3.16 -2.85
C ARG A 275 -10.34 -3.10 -1.78
N VAL A 276 -10.94 -4.25 -1.47
CA VAL A 276 -11.85 -4.42 -0.33
C VAL A 276 -11.20 -5.34 0.69
N LEU A 277 -11.32 -5.00 1.96
CA LEU A 277 -10.82 -5.79 3.07
C LEU A 277 -11.97 -6.33 3.90
N GLU A 278 -11.81 -7.55 4.39
CA GLU A 278 -12.72 -8.17 5.33
C GLU A 278 -12.12 -8.16 6.74
N TYR A 279 -12.93 -7.87 7.75
CA TYR A 279 -12.45 -7.76 9.13
C TYR A 279 -13.49 -8.21 10.16
N ASP A 280 -13.01 -8.58 11.34
CA ASP A 280 -13.87 -8.82 12.50
C ASP A 280 -14.28 -7.50 13.14
N ARG A 281 -15.58 -7.16 13.10
CA ARG A 281 -16.12 -5.90 13.66
C ARG A 281 -15.93 -5.74 15.16
N ALA A 282 -15.67 -6.82 15.90
CA ALA A 282 -15.42 -6.78 17.33
C ALA A 282 -13.95 -6.58 17.68
N THR A 283 -13.02 -7.10 16.87
CA THR A 283 -11.58 -7.10 17.19
C THR A 283 -10.70 -6.30 16.22
N LEU A 284 -11.27 -5.80 15.12
CA LEU A 284 -10.54 -5.24 13.97
C LEU A 284 -9.52 -6.19 13.33
N SER A 285 -9.55 -7.49 13.67
CA SER A 285 -8.64 -8.45 13.05
C SER A 285 -8.99 -8.65 11.59
N LEU A 286 -8.02 -8.39 10.71
CA LEU A 286 -8.17 -8.55 9.27
C LEU A 286 -8.30 -10.04 8.92
N LYS A 287 -9.35 -10.35 8.17
CA LYS A 287 -9.71 -11.71 7.73
C LYS A 287 -9.24 -11.96 6.32
N ASP A 288 -9.43 -11.02 5.42
CA ASP A 288 -8.99 -11.16 4.04
C ASP A 288 -8.83 -9.82 3.35
N MET A 289 -8.26 -9.87 2.16
CA MET A 289 -8.08 -8.73 1.26
C MET A 289 -8.30 -9.21 -0.17
N VAL A 290 -9.22 -8.54 -0.87
CA VAL A 290 -9.59 -8.85 -2.24
C VAL A 290 -9.25 -7.66 -3.12
N THR A 291 -8.42 -7.89 -4.13
CA THR A 291 -8.02 -6.87 -5.09
C THR A 291 -8.78 -7.10 -6.39
N TYR A 292 -9.43 -6.06 -6.88
CA TYR A 292 -10.04 -6.01 -8.20
C TYR A 292 -9.25 -5.07 -9.07
N PHE A 293 -9.19 -5.37 -10.35
CA PHE A 293 -8.47 -4.56 -11.31
C PHE A 293 -9.22 -4.44 -12.63
N MET A 294 -8.82 -3.46 -13.43
CA MET A 294 -9.23 -3.36 -14.81
C MET A 294 -8.01 -3.55 -15.71
N ASN A 295 -8.01 -4.58 -16.56
CA ASN A 295 -7.01 -4.68 -17.62
C ASN A 295 -7.19 -3.52 -18.61
N LEU A 296 -6.35 -2.49 -18.50
CA LEU A 296 -6.53 -1.23 -19.22
C LEU A 296 -6.39 -1.43 -20.74
N SER A 297 -5.43 -2.26 -21.16
CA SER A 297 -5.23 -2.60 -22.58
C SER A 297 -6.48 -3.26 -23.17
N GLN A 298 -7.07 -4.20 -22.44
CA GLN A 298 -8.29 -4.90 -22.86
C GLN A 298 -9.50 -3.96 -22.87
N ALA A 299 -9.67 -3.14 -21.82
CA ALA A 299 -10.76 -2.18 -21.73
C ALA A 299 -10.74 -1.18 -22.89
N ASN A 300 -9.56 -0.68 -23.26
CA ASN A 300 -9.39 0.21 -24.41
C ASN A 300 -9.67 -0.50 -25.73
N ALA A 301 -9.20 -1.74 -25.92
CA ALA A 301 -9.46 -2.51 -27.13
C ALA A 301 -10.95 -2.86 -27.31
N GLN A 302 -11.67 -3.11 -26.21
CA GLN A 302 -13.10 -3.47 -26.23
C GLN A 302 -14.03 -2.27 -26.16
N GLY A 303 -13.52 -1.08 -25.80
CA GLY A 303 -14.30 0.13 -25.61
C GLY A 303 -15.21 0.11 -24.37
N ALA A 304 -15.03 -0.85 -23.46
CA ALA A 304 -15.84 -1.02 -22.26
C ALA A 304 -14.93 -1.31 -21.05
N PRO A 305 -15.11 -0.62 -19.92
CA PRO A 305 -14.33 -0.92 -18.73
C PRO A 305 -14.90 -2.18 -18.08
N ARG A 306 -14.03 -3.08 -17.66
CA ARG A 306 -14.42 -4.29 -16.94
C ARG A 306 -13.50 -4.47 -15.75
N TRP A 307 -14.07 -4.29 -14.56
CA TRP A 307 -13.40 -4.60 -13.31
C TRP A 307 -13.62 -6.07 -12.99
N GLU A 308 -12.54 -6.78 -12.70
CA GLU A 308 -12.56 -8.20 -12.40
C GLU A 308 -11.71 -8.52 -11.18
N LEU A 309 -11.99 -9.65 -10.56
CA LEU A 309 -11.18 -10.15 -9.44
C LEU A 309 -9.76 -10.42 -9.95
N GLU A 310 -8.77 -9.78 -9.32
CA GLU A 310 -7.38 -10.14 -9.52
C GLU A 310 -7.01 -11.32 -8.63
N TYR A 311 -7.17 -11.15 -7.32
CA TYR A 311 -6.95 -12.20 -6.34
C TYR A 311 -7.60 -11.90 -4.98
N GLN A 312 -7.80 -12.98 -4.22
CA GLN A 312 -8.11 -12.97 -2.79
C GLN A 312 -6.88 -13.48 -2.03
N LEU A 313 -6.43 -12.75 -1.01
CA LEU A 313 -5.15 -12.99 -0.34
C LEU A 313 -5.04 -14.39 0.27
N THR A 314 -6.06 -14.84 0.99
CA THR A 314 -6.05 -16.16 1.64
C THR A 314 -5.96 -17.31 0.63
N GLU A 315 -6.65 -17.20 -0.50
CA GLU A 315 -6.61 -18.18 -1.58
C GLU A 315 -5.27 -18.14 -2.33
N ALA A 316 -4.83 -16.95 -2.72
CA ALA A 316 -3.61 -16.74 -3.51
C ALA A 316 -2.36 -17.26 -2.80
N TYR A 317 -2.32 -17.13 -1.47
CA TYR A 317 -1.17 -17.50 -0.67
C TYR A 317 -1.41 -18.67 0.27
N GLY A 318 -2.61 -19.26 0.33
CA GLY A 318 -2.92 -20.42 1.16
C GLY A 318 -2.71 -20.16 2.66
N VAL A 319 -3.20 -19.03 3.16
CA VAL A 319 -3.13 -18.60 4.57
C VAL A 319 -4.54 -18.40 5.13
N PRO A 320 -4.76 -18.57 6.45
CA PRO A 320 -6.11 -18.56 7.00
C PRO A 320 -6.72 -17.17 7.17
N ASP A 321 -5.90 -16.12 7.20
CA ASP A 321 -6.32 -14.74 7.35
C ASP A 321 -5.23 -13.75 6.88
N ALA A 322 -5.47 -12.45 7.05
CA ALA A 322 -4.51 -11.37 6.80
C ALA A 322 -3.78 -10.90 8.08
N SER A 323 -3.63 -11.76 9.10
CA SER A 323 -2.89 -11.42 10.32
C SER A 323 -1.38 -11.28 10.10
N ALA A 324 -0.66 -10.63 11.02
CA ALA A 324 0.80 -10.51 10.94
C ALA A 324 1.51 -11.88 10.85
N HIS A 325 0.98 -12.92 11.50
CA HIS A 325 1.54 -14.27 11.42
C HIS A 325 1.32 -14.91 10.04
N SER A 326 0.12 -14.75 9.48
CA SER A 326 -0.19 -15.18 8.11
C SER A 326 0.67 -14.44 7.09
N MET A 327 0.81 -13.13 7.21
CA MET A 327 1.64 -12.32 6.31
C MET A 327 3.13 -12.62 6.42
N HIS A 328 3.63 -12.97 7.61
CA HIS A 328 4.98 -13.51 7.76
C HIS A 328 5.14 -14.83 7.00
N THR A 329 4.15 -15.73 7.07
CA THR A 329 4.13 -16.98 6.30
C THR A 329 4.12 -16.70 4.79
N VAL A 330 3.35 -15.71 4.33
CA VAL A 330 3.36 -15.25 2.93
C VAL A 330 4.74 -14.77 2.52
N LEU A 331 5.39 -13.92 3.33
CA LEU A 331 6.73 -13.42 3.07
C LEU A 331 7.77 -14.55 2.98
N ASP A 332 7.72 -15.53 3.88
CA ASP A 332 8.65 -16.67 3.83
C ASP A 332 8.43 -17.54 2.59
N ARG A 333 7.17 -17.72 2.16
CA ARG A 333 6.87 -18.40 0.89
C ARG A 333 7.37 -17.60 -0.31
N ILE A 334 7.19 -16.29 -0.35
CA ILE A 334 7.72 -15.43 -1.41
C ILE A 334 9.25 -15.51 -1.45
N ALA A 335 9.92 -15.48 -0.30
CA ALA A 335 11.39 -15.54 -0.23
C ALA A 335 11.96 -16.92 -0.59
N GLY A 336 11.21 -18.00 -0.34
CA GLY A 336 11.69 -19.38 -0.48
C GLY A 336 11.18 -20.13 -1.72
N ASP A 337 10.14 -19.65 -2.41
CA ASP A 337 9.51 -20.33 -3.53
C ASP A 337 9.32 -19.41 -4.75
N GLN A 338 9.98 -19.75 -5.86
CA GLN A 338 9.96 -18.96 -7.08
C GLN A 338 8.55 -18.79 -7.67
N SER A 339 7.67 -19.79 -7.51
CA SER A 339 6.31 -19.69 -8.04
C SER A 339 5.46 -18.68 -7.27
N THR A 340 5.65 -18.63 -5.95
CA THR A 340 4.98 -17.68 -5.05
C THR A 340 5.56 -16.28 -5.22
N LEU A 341 6.88 -16.14 -5.37
CA LEU A 341 7.52 -14.88 -5.75
C LEU A 341 6.96 -14.35 -7.07
N GLN A 342 6.89 -15.20 -8.09
CA GLN A 342 6.40 -14.79 -9.39
C GLN A 342 4.92 -14.36 -9.33
N ARG A 343 4.10 -15.08 -8.57
CA ARG A 343 2.70 -14.69 -8.34
C ARG A 343 2.61 -13.31 -7.69
N TYR A 344 3.33 -13.09 -6.60
CA TYR A 344 3.41 -11.78 -5.94
C TYR A 344 3.91 -10.69 -6.90
N TYR A 345 4.94 -10.95 -7.69
CA TYR A 345 5.50 -9.96 -8.61
C TYR A 345 4.52 -9.55 -9.73
N VAL A 346 3.71 -10.49 -10.22
CA VAL A 346 2.62 -10.19 -11.17
C VAL A 346 1.60 -9.26 -10.50
N TYR A 347 1.10 -9.62 -9.31
CA TYR A 347 0.14 -8.80 -8.56
C TYR A 347 0.71 -7.45 -8.12
N ASN A 348 2.01 -7.34 -7.87
CA ASN A 348 2.67 -6.08 -7.52
C ASN A 348 2.45 -4.99 -8.58
N SER A 349 2.41 -5.37 -9.86
CA SER A 349 2.07 -4.46 -10.97
C SER A 349 0.59 -4.47 -11.35
N VAL A 350 -0.26 -5.06 -10.51
CA VAL A 350 -1.67 -5.31 -10.79
C VAL A 350 -1.83 -6.07 -12.12
N SER A 351 -1.07 -7.15 -12.28
CA SER A 351 -1.08 -7.99 -13.48
C SER A 351 -0.74 -7.26 -14.79
N TYR A 352 -0.07 -6.10 -14.72
CA TYR A 352 0.43 -5.37 -15.90
C TYR A 352 1.65 -6.05 -16.51
N SER A 353 2.65 -6.38 -15.69
CA SER A 353 3.90 -6.97 -16.14
C SER A 353 3.85 -8.49 -16.10
N ALA A 354 4.11 -9.12 -17.24
CA ALA A 354 4.31 -10.57 -17.35
C ALA A 354 5.79 -11.00 -17.24
N GLY A 355 6.67 -10.08 -16.82
CA GLY A 355 8.11 -10.35 -16.69
C GLY A 355 8.44 -11.33 -15.55
N VAL A 356 9.61 -11.97 -15.62
CA VAL A 356 10.10 -12.86 -14.56
C VAL A 356 10.87 -12.05 -13.53
N CYS A 357 10.61 -12.28 -12.25
CA CYS A 357 11.39 -11.71 -11.16
C CYS A 357 12.66 -12.54 -10.93
N ASP A 358 13.81 -12.00 -11.34
CA ASP A 358 15.12 -12.62 -11.13
C ASP A 358 15.62 -12.44 -9.69
N GLU A 359 16.86 -12.86 -9.41
CA GLU A 359 17.45 -12.80 -8.06
C GLU A 359 17.60 -11.37 -7.53
N ALA A 360 17.93 -10.41 -8.40
CA ALA A 360 18.05 -9.01 -8.03
C ALA A 360 16.67 -8.42 -7.68
N CYS A 361 15.67 -8.69 -8.52
CA CYS A 361 14.26 -8.36 -8.26
C CYS A 361 13.79 -9.00 -6.94
N SER A 362 14.02 -10.31 -6.75
CA SER A 362 13.65 -11.04 -5.54
C SER A 362 14.21 -10.37 -4.29
N THR A 363 15.51 -10.04 -4.31
CA THR A 363 16.18 -9.37 -3.19
C THR A 363 15.55 -8.01 -2.90
N GLN A 364 15.28 -7.19 -3.92
CA GLN A 364 14.67 -5.87 -3.74
C GLN A 364 13.30 -5.98 -3.06
N HIS A 365 12.44 -6.86 -3.57
CA HIS A 365 11.11 -7.06 -3.04
C HIS A 365 11.12 -7.67 -1.63
N VAL A 366 11.89 -8.74 -1.41
CA VAL A 366 11.96 -9.42 -0.11
C VAL A 366 12.54 -8.50 0.96
N CYS A 367 13.62 -7.76 0.66
CA CYS A 367 14.20 -6.84 1.63
C CYS A 367 13.26 -5.68 1.95
N ALA A 368 12.57 -5.10 0.96
CA ALA A 368 11.60 -4.04 1.21
C ALA A 368 10.41 -4.54 2.06
N MET A 369 9.86 -5.71 1.76
CA MET A 369 8.76 -6.30 2.56
C MET A 369 9.19 -6.64 3.99
N ARG A 370 10.43 -7.10 4.18
CA ARG A 370 10.94 -7.58 5.46
C ARG A 370 11.47 -6.47 6.37
N GLN A 371 12.10 -5.46 5.78
CA GLN A 371 12.92 -4.48 6.51
C GLN A 371 12.45 -3.05 6.21
N VAL A 372 11.68 -2.50 7.15
CA VAL A 372 11.30 -1.08 7.16
C VAL A 372 12.41 -0.21 7.76
N ASP A 373 13.22 -0.79 8.64
CA ASP A 373 14.39 -0.16 9.25
C ASP A 373 15.54 0.01 8.25
N VAL A 374 16.23 1.16 8.28
CA VAL A 374 17.22 1.55 7.27
C VAL A 374 18.45 0.65 7.29
N ASP A 375 19.02 0.40 8.47
CA ASP A 375 20.20 -0.42 8.64
C ASP A 375 19.90 -1.89 8.34
N ALA A 376 18.74 -2.37 8.78
CA ALA A 376 18.32 -3.75 8.52
C ALA A 376 18.05 -3.99 7.03
N TYR A 377 17.44 -3.03 6.32
CA TYR A 377 17.23 -3.11 4.87
C TYR A 377 18.55 -3.15 4.12
N THR A 378 19.47 -2.26 4.48
CA THR A 378 20.80 -2.17 3.90
C THR A 378 21.56 -3.50 4.08
N THR A 379 21.51 -4.07 5.29
CA THR A 379 22.12 -5.38 5.60
C THR A 379 21.50 -6.51 4.79
N CYS A 380 20.19 -6.48 4.57
CA CYS A 380 19.47 -7.45 3.75
C CYS A 380 19.97 -7.43 2.29
N LEU A 381 20.11 -6.25 1.68
CA LEU A 381 20.63 -6.13 0.31
C LEU A 381 22.07 -6.67 0.18
N TYR A 382 22.93 -6.40 1.17
CA TYR A 382 24.32 -6.89 1.20
C TYR A 382 24.41 -8.41 1.36
N ALA A 383 23.59 -9.00 2.24
CA ALA A 383 23.62 -10.45 2.49
C ALA A 383 23.28 -11.27 1.23
N SER A 384 22.45 -10.71 0.34
CA SER A 384 22.08 -11.32 -0.94
C SER A 384 23.07 -11.02 -2.09
N GLY A 385 24.21 -10.38 -1.82
CA GLY A 385 25.26 -10.12 -2.83
C GLY A 385 24.91 -9.04 -3.86
N THR A 386 23.87 -8.23 -3.65
CA THR A 386 23.36 -7.24 -4.62
C THR A 386 24.03 -5.87 -4.55
N MET A 387 24.93 -5.65 -3.59
CA MET A 387 25.73 -4.43 -3.46
C MET A 387 27.23 -4.78 -3.48
N PRO A 388 28.08 -4.04 -4.21
CA PRO A 388 29.53 -4.22 -4.13
C PRO A 388 29.99 -3.90 -2.70
N VAL A 389 30.80 -4.79 -2.13
CA VAL A 389 31.45 -4.58 -0.82
C VAL A 389 32.23 -3.27 -0.88
N PRO A 390 32.01 -2.31 0.03
CA PRO A 390 32.88 -1.15 0.11
C PRO A 390 34.29 -1.64 0.43
N GLN A 391 35.22 -1.46 -0.52
CA GLN A 391 36.63 -1.72 -0.27
C GLN A 391 37.10 -0.72 0.79
N LEU A 392 37.15 -1.14 2.05
CA LEU A 392 37.94 -0.43 3.05
C LEU A 392 39.38 -0.36 2.50
N PRO A 393 40.01 0.83 2.43
CA PRO A 393 41.42 0.89 2.11
C PRO A 393 42.17 0.16 3.24
N LEU A 394 42.77 -0.98 2.89
CA LEU A 394 43.78 -1.68 3.69
C LEU A 394 45.01 -0.76 3.84
N LEU A 395 44.90 0.21 4.73
CA LEU A 395 45.95 1.19 5.02
C LEU A 395 46.23 1.19 6.53
N LEU A 396 46.55 0.00 7.06
CA LEU A 396 47.06 -0.15 8.42
C LEU A 396 47.68 -1.54 8.63
N MET A 397 48.67 -1.93 7.83
CA MET A 397 49.58 -3.07 8.12
C MET A 397 50.98 -2.87 7.48
N ALA A 398 51.47 -1.62 7.42
CA ALA A 398 52.80 -1.31 6.87
C ALA A 398 53.68 -0.44 7.80
N LEU A 399 53.47 -0.51 9.12
CA LEU A 399 54.26 0.28 10.10
C LEU A 399 54.92 -0.55 11.22
N LEU A 400 55.01 -1.88 11.09
CA LEU A 400 55.69 -2.73 12.08
C LEU A 400 56.93 -3.48 11.53
N GLY A 401 57.41 -3.14 10.32
CA GLY A 401 58.50 -3.86 9.64
C GLY A 401 59.84 -3.12 9.51
N LEU A 402 60.00 -1.92 10.06
CA LEU A 402 61.22 -1.10 9.91
C LEU A 402 61.67 -0.54 11.27
N CYS A 403 62.07 -1.42 12.18
CA CYS A 403 62.80 -1.05 13.39
C CYS A 403 63.71 -2.18 13.90
N THR A 404 64.46 -2.83 13.00
CA THR A 404 65.60 -3.69 13.38
C THR A 404 66.63 -3.70 12.25
N LEU A 405 67.50 -2.68 12.17
CA LEU A 405 68.84 -2.72 11.56
C LEU A 405 69.51 -1.33 11.65
N VAL A 406 69.79 -0.88 12.87
CA VAL A 406 70.92 0.02 13.15
C VAL A 406 71.48 -0.39 14.52
N LEU A 407 72.48 -1.29 14.48
CA LEU A 407 73.66 -1.36 15.36
C LEU A 407 74.59 -2.47 14.85
#